data_AF-A0A2G9NEF7-F1
#
_entry.id   AF-A0A2G9NEF7-F1
#
_cell.length_a   1.000
_cell.length_b   1.000
_cell.length_c   1.000
_cell.angle_alpha   90.00
_cell.angle_beta   90.00
_cell.angle_gamma   90.00
#
_symmetry.space_group_name_H-M   'P 1'
#
loop_
_entity.id
_entity.type
_entity.pdbx_description
1 polymer ?
#
loop_
_entity_poly.entity_id
_entity_poly.type
_entity_poly.pdbx_seq_one_letter_code
_entity_poly.pdbx_strand_id
1 'polypeptide(L)' 'MGSDSVSSGVNKLLSLILWITGVLVSLAVGFGMISGTLPVWFIPNIVTSIAGWAVVILTLLSVLLGIIEKFN' A
#
# COMPACT_ATOMS: atom_id res chain seq x y z
N MET A 1 -34.82 2.39 9.36
CA MET A 1 -34.73 3.19 8.12
C MET A 1 -33.72 4.34 8.20
N GLY A 2 -32.70 4.29 9.09
CA GLY A 2 -31.78 5.41 9.35
C GLY A 2 -30.30 5.07 9.42
N SER A 3 -29.92 3.80 9.22
CA SER A 3 -28.51 3.35 9.21
C SER A 3 -27.84 3.49 7.84
N ASP A 4 -28.62 3.69 6.78
CA ASP A 4 -28.19 3.38 5.42
C ASP A 4 -27.48 4.58 4.76
N SER A 5 -27.81 5.80 5.19
CA SER A 5 -27.13 7.04 4.77
C SER A 5 -25.83 7.31 5.54
N VAL A 6 -25.78 6.98 6.84
CA VAL A 6 -24.55 7.04 7.64
C VAL A 6 -23.57 5.96 7.19
N SER A 7 -24.06 4.75 6.90
CA SER A 7 -23.25 3.65 6.39
C SER A 7 -22.54 4.04 5.09
N SER A 8 -23.22 4.64 4.12
CA SER A 8 -22.59 4.99 2.83
C SER A 8 -21.48 6.05 2.94
N GLY A 9 -21.68 7.11 3.74
CA GLY A 9 -20.66 8.13 3.99
C GLY A 9 -19.46 7.60 4.78
N VAL A 10 -19.72 6.82 5.83
CA VAL A 10 -18.68 6.20 6.66
C VAL A 10 -17.92 5.14 5.86
N ASN A 11 -18.59 4.32 5.04
CA ASN A 11 -17.95 3.33 4.18
C ASN A 11 -17.01 3.97 3.17
N LYS A 12 -17.38 5.12 2.58
CA LYS A 12 -16.51 5.83 1.63
C LYS A 12 -15.24 6.37 2.30
N LEU A 13 -15.38 6.86 3.52
CA LEU A 13 -14.26 7.33 4.34
C LEU A 13 -13.35 6.18 4.76
N LEU A 14 -13.94 5.07 5.22
CA LEU A 14 -13.22 3.84 5.59
C LEU A 14 -12.46 3.24 4.39
N SER A 15 -13.08 3.14 3.21
CA SER A 15 -12.39 2.67 2.00
C SER A 15 -11.21 3.55 1.62
N LEU A 16 -11.33 4.87 1.79
CA LEU A 16 -10.24 5.80 1.51
C LEU A 16 -9.11 5.65 2.54
N ILE A 17 -9.44 5.50 3.82
CA ILE A 17 -8.46 5.26 4.89
C ILE A 17 -7.73 3.93 4.64
N LEU A 18 -8.46 2.85 4.37
CA LEU A 18 -7.87 1.53 4.08
C LEU A 18 -6.97 1.56 2.85
N TRP A 19 -7.36 2.29 1.81
CA TRP A 19 -6.53 2.49 0.61
C TRP A 19 -5.23 3.24 0.95
N ILE A 20 -5.33 4.39 1.63
CA ILE A 20 -4.14 5.17 2.04
C ILE A 20 -3.24 4.35 2.97
N THR A 21 -3.82 3.65 3.95
CA THR A 21 -3.07 2.78 4.87
C THR A 21 -2.33 1.68 4.10
N GLY A 22 -2.97 1.05 3.11
CA GLY A 22 -2.33 0.05 2.25
C GLY A 22 -1.14 0.62 1.49
N VAL A 23 -1.29 1.80 0.89
CA VAL A 23 -0.20 2.50 0.18
C VAL A 23 0.95 2.82 1.12
N LEU A 24 0.64 3.35 2.31
CA LEU A 24 1.64 3.75 3.30
C LEU A 24 2.43 2.55 3.84
N VAL A 25 1.75 1.44 4.15
CA VAL A 25 2.39 0.20 4.63
C VAL A 25 3.29 -0.40 3.55
N SER A 26 2.84 -0.49 2.30
CA SER A 26 3.70 -1.00 1.22
C SER A 26 4.93 -0.12 0.98
N LEU A 27 4.76 1.21 1.04
CA LEU A 27 5.89 2.13 0.87
C LEU A 27 6.89 2.00 2.04
N ALA A 28 6.40 1.87 3.27
CA ALA A 28 7.22 1.66 4.46
C ALA A 28 7.97 0.32 4.41
N VAL A 29 7.32 -0.76 3.97
CA VAL A 29 7.95 -2.09 3.81
C VAL A 29 9.01 -2.05 2.69
N GLY A 30 8.71 -1.44 1.56
CA GLY A 30 9.66 -1.26 0.46
C GLY A 30 10.90 -0.47 0.88
N PHE A 31 10.71 0.67 1.55
CA PHE A 31 11.83 1.46 2.11
C PHE A 31 12.61 0.69 3.18
N GLY A 32 11.93 -0.06 4.05
CA GLY A 32 12.56 -0.87 5.09
C GLY A 32 13.42 -2.01 4.54
N MET A 33 13.01 -2.59 3.41
CA MET A 33 13.77 -3.62 2.69
C MET A 33 14.97 -3.03 1.94
N ILE A 34 14.82 -1.87 1.30
CA ILE A 34 15.92 -1.19 0.59
C ILE A 34 16.99 -0.70 1.57
N SER A 35 16.58 -0.17 2.73
CA SER A 35 17.50 0.38 3.73
C SER A 35 18.27 -0.69 4.53
N GLY A 36 17.93 -1.98 4.36
CA GLY A 36 18.62 -3.08 5.06
C GLY A 36 18.42 -3.11 6.59
N THR A 37 17.44 -2.37 7.11
CA THR A 37 17.22 -2.16 8.55
C THR A 37 16.71 -3.42 9.27
N LEU A 38 16.18 -4.40 8.53
CA LEU A 38 15.99 -5.77 9.01
C LEU A 38 17.02 -6.68 8.31
N PRO A 39 18.18 -6.96 8.92
CA PRO A 39 18.99 -8.09 8.51
C PRO A 39 18.19 -9.35 8.84
N VAL A 40 17.43 -9.87 7.87
CA VAL A 40 16.85 -11.20 7.99
C VAL A 40 18.01 -12.17 7.94
N TRP A 41 18.44 -12.66 9.10
CA TRP A 41 19.59 -13.56 9.27
C TRP A 41 19.61 -14.78 8.33
N PHE A 42 18.46 -15.12 7.75
CA PHE A 42 18.26 -16.31 6.92
C PHE A 42 18.08 -16.03 5.42
N ILE A 43 18.03 -14.77 4.97
CA ILE A 43 17.71 -14.43 3.56
C ILE A 43 18.86 -13.64 2.93
N PRO A 44 19.34 -14.01 1.73
CA PRO A 44 20.38 -13.26 1.04
C PRO A 44 19.92 -11.82 0.77
N ASN A 45 20.78 -10.84 1.09
CA ASN A 45 20.51 -9.39 0.90
C ASN A 45 19.97 -9.03 -0.50
N ILE A 46 20.34 -9.80 -1.53
CA ILE A 46 19.89 -9.57 -2.90
C ILE A 46 18.36 -9.76 -3.04
N VAL A 47 17.80 -10.77 -2.34
CA VAL A 47 16.37 -11.12 -2.45
C VAL A 47 15.53 -10.08 -1.73
N THR A 48 16.02 -9.58 -0.60
CA THR A 48 15.38 -8.52 0.19
C THR A 48 15.30 -7.21 -0.60
N SER A 49 16.38 -6.81 -1.30
CA SER A 49 16.39 -5.61 -2.14
C SER A 49 15.45 -5.73 -3.35
N ILE A 50 15.40 -6.90 -4.01
CA ILE A 50 14.51 -7.15 -5.14
C ILE A 50 13.05 -7.10 -4.69
N ALA A 51 12.73 -7.70 -3.54
CA ALA A 51 11.39 -7.66 -2.95
C ALA A 51 10.97 -6.23 -2.61
N GLY A 52 11.88 -5.42 -2.03
CA GLY A 52 11.61 -4.01 -1.74
C GLY A 52 11.26 -3.20 -2.99
N TRP A 53 12.04 -3.34 -4.06
CA TRP A 53 11.75 -2.67 -5.33
C TRP A 53 10.47 -3.18 -6.01
N ALA A 54 10.18 -4.48 -5.94
CA ALA A 54 8.94 -5.04 -6.47
C ALA A 54 7.71 -4.43 -5.79
N VAL A 55 7.74 -4.29 -4.45
CA VAL A 55 6.64 -3.67 -3.69
C VAL A 55 6.47 -2.20 -4.05
N VAL A 56 7.55 -1.44 -4.17
CA VAL A 56 7.49 -0.02 -4.56
C VAL A 56 6.84 0.15 -5.94
N ILE A 57 7.27 -0.65 -6.92
CA ILE A 57 6.74 -0.61 -8.29
C ILE A 57 5.25 -1.00 -8.30
N LEU A 58 4.87 -2.07 -7.60
CA LEU A 58 3.48 -2.52 -7.51
C LEU A 58 2.58 -1.47 -6.83
N THR A 59 3.11 -0.79 -5.81
CA THR A 59 2.38 0.28 -5.11
C THR A 59 2.20 1.50 -5.99
N LEU A 60 3.25 1.91 -6.72
CA LEU A 60 3.15 2.98 -7.73
C LEU A 60 2.10 2.64 -8.78
N LEU A 61 2.11 1.40 -9.30
CA LEU A 61 1.11 0.93 -10.27
C LEU A 61 -0.31 0.93 -9.68
N SER A 62 -0.49 0.46 -8.45
CA SER A 62 -1.79 0.46 -7.77
C SER A 62 -2.33 1.86 -7.53
N VAL A 63 -1.46 2.81 -7.13
CA VAL A 63 -1.84 4.21 -6.95
C VAL A 63 -2.19 4.86 -8.28
N LEU A 64 -1.38 4.63 -9.32
CA LEU A 64 -1.59 5.20 -10.65
C LEU A 64 -2.90 4.70 -11.26
N LEU A 65 -3.17 3.39 -11.17
CA LEU A 65 -4.40 2.78 -11.67
C LEU A 65 -5.61 3.25 -10.87
N GLY A 66 -5.52 3.34 -9.54
CA GLY A 66 -6.59 3.84 -8.69
C GLY A 66 -6.91 5.32 -8.93
N ILE A 67 -5.91 6.14 -9.31
CA ILE A 67 -6.15 7.52 -9.76
C ILE A 67 -6.88 7.52 -11.11
N ILE A 68 -6.47 6.68 -12.06
CA ILE A 68 -7.07 6.61 -13.40
C ILE A 68 -8.53 6.15 -13.34
N GLU A 69 -8.82 5.06 -12.63
CA GLU A 69 -10.21 4.56 -12.43
C GLU A 69 -11.11 5.56 -11.70
N LYS A 70 -10.54 6.40 -10.84
CA LYS A 70 -11.32 7.42 -10.15
C LYS A 70 -11.57 8.67 -11.00
N PHE A 71 -10.74 8.90 -12.02
CA PHE A 71 -10.82 10.06 -12.90
C PHE A 71 -11.57 9.79 -14.21
N ASN A 72 -11.59 8.53 -14.66
CA ASN A 72 -12.34 8.05 -15.83
C ASN A 72 -13.72 7.51 -15.45
#